data_AF-A0A1I6QMM4-F1
#
_entry.id   AF-A0A1I6QMM4-F1
#
_cell.length_a   1.000
_cell.length_b   1.000
_cell.length_c   1.000
_cell.angle_alpha   90.00
_cell.angle_beta   90.00
_cell.angle_gamma   90.00
#
_symmetry.space_group_name_H-M   'P 1'
#
loop_
_entity.id
_entity.type
_entity.pdbx_description
1 polymer ?
#
loop_
_entity_poly.entity_id
_entity_poly.type
_entity_poly.pdbx_seq_one_letter_code
_entity_poly.pdbx_strand_id
1 'polypeptide(L)'
;MVGVQQQLGLEGIPDKLVRVTPARLSTWAGCPRRYRMAYLDRPAPKRGGAWANATLGAVVHNALKAYFELPRDQRTPQRAELLVHRCWKSDGFADSEQAAEHRRRAQRWVHDYVSALPADFTPVAVERWVSAPVGEIIAEGRVDRVDERDGELVIVDYKTGRHGLRVDDAKNSLALGLYAMAVRKTLRRRCNRVELHHLPTGTVTAWDHTAESLDGLRERAERLAGEIQEATDALDSANANDVAEEAFPVRTGPHCSWCDFRAHCTRGQQAAPDLRPWALLGDG
;
A
#
# COMPACT_ATOMS: atom_id res chain seq x y z
N MET A 1 -55.91 15.08 15.50
CA MET A 1 -54.87 14.25 16.15
C MET A 1 -54.07 13.59 15.05
N VAL A 2 -52.93 14.18 14.68
CA VAL A 2 -52.02 13.63 13.67
C VAL A 2 -51.07 12.68 14.40
N GLY A 3 -51.11 11.41 14.02
CA GLY A 3 -50.30 10.35 14.63
C GLY A 3 -48.81 10.61 14.40
N VAL A 4 -48.07 10.66 15.50
CA VAL A 4 -46.61 10.62 15.50
C VAL A 4 -46.20 9.23 15.01
N GLN A 5 -45.69 9.14 13.79
CA GLN A 5 -45.03 7.93 13.31
C GLN A 5 -43.72 7.79 14.09
N GLN A 6 -43.74 6.95 15.12
CA GLN A 6 -42.52 6.50 15.78
C GLN A 6 -41.70 5.71 14.75
N GLN A 7 -40.52 6.23 14.45
CA GLN A 7 -39.51 5.53 13.66
C GLN A 7 -39.05 4.31 14.48
N LEU A 8 -39.31 3.11 13.97
CA LEU A 8 -38.90 1.86 14.60
C LEU A 8 -37.38 1.85 14.80
N GLY A 9 -36.93 1.70 16.05
CA GLY A 9 -35.52 1.53 16.39
C GLY A 9 -34.99 0.25 15.75
N LEU A 10 -33.92 0.39 14.96
CA LEU A 10 -33.25 -0.72 14.28
C LEU A 10 -32.26 -1.42 15.22
N GLU A 11 -32.76 -1.86 16.38
CA GLU A 11 -31.97 -2.63 17.34
C GLU A 11 -31.62 -4.00 16.72
N GLY A 12 -30.32 -4.27 16.53
CA GLY A 12 -29.82 -5.53 15.99
C GLY A 12 -29.43 -5.52 14.50
N ILE A 13 -29.47 -4.37 13.81
CA ILE A 13 -28.79 -4.25 12.50
C ILE A 13 -27.27 -4.19 12.76
N PRO A 14 -26.46 -5.07 12.14
CA PRO A 14 -25.01 -4.99 12.25
C PRO A 14 -24.53 -3.62 11.78
N ASP A 15 -23.58 -3.04 12.50
CA ASP A 15 -22.98 -1.77 12.12
C ASP A 15 -22.47 -1.81 10.68
N LYS A 16 -22.57 -0.65 10.02
CA LYS A 16 -22.12 -0.52 8.62
C LYS A 16 -20.63 -0.83 8.57
N LEU A 17 -20.26 -1.88 7.82
CA LEU A 17 -18.86 -2.26 7.63
C LEU A 17 -18.01 -1.06 7.15
N VAL A 18 -16.91 -0.82 7.84
CA VAL A 18 -15.98 0.27 7.51
C VAL A 18 -15.10 -0.15 6.34
N ARG A 19 -15.07 0.66 5.28
CA ARG A 19 -14.19 0.42 4.13
C ARG A 19 -12.79 0.91 4.42
N VAL A 20 -11.81 0.00 4.31
CA VAL A 20 -10.41 0.31 4.58
C VAL A 20 -9.49 -0.18 3.47
N THR A 21 -8.44 0.59 3.23
CA THR A 21 -7.30 0.15 2.41
C THR A 21 -6.08 -0.03 3.30
N PRO A 22 -5.14 -0.94 2.96
CA PRO A 22 -3.89 -1.05 3.69
C PRO A 22 -3.13 0.28 3.79
N ALA A 23 -3.19 1.11 2.75
CA ALA A 23 -2.59 2.45 2.75
C ALA A 23 -3.23 3.39 3.78
N ARG A 24 -4.57 3.40 3.92
CA ARG A 24 -5.28 4.19 4.93
C ARG A 24 -4.91 3.71 6.35
N LEU A 25 -4.96 2.40 6.59
CA LEU A 25 -4.60 1.82 7.89
C LEU A 25 -3.14 2.12 8.27
N SER A 26 -2.20 1.95 7.33
CA SER A 26 -0.79 2.27 7.54
C SER A 26 -0.57 3.75 7.80
N THR A 27 -1.27 4.64 7.08
CA THR A 27 -1.17 6.10 7.30
C THR A 27 -1.65 6.47 8.70
N TRP A 28 -2.78 5.92 9.15
CA TRP A 28 -3.30 6.14 10.51
C TRP A 28 -2.33 5.61 11.57
N ALA A 29 -1.92 4.34 11.45
CA ALA A 29 -0.99 3.72 12.39
C ALA A 29 0.32 4.53 12.54
N GLY A 30 0.85 5.03 11.42
CA GLY A 30 2.05 5.87 11.42
C GLY A 30 1.84 7.24 12.04
N CYS A 31 0.78 7.96 11.66
CA CYS A 31 0.44 9.26 12.26
C CYS A 31 -1.02 9.65 11.95
N PRO A 32 -1.92 9.66 12.96
CA PRO A 32 -3.30 10.13 12.81
C PRO A 32 -3.41 11.53 12.19
N ARG A 33 -2.52 12.46 12.56
CA ARG A 33 -2.49 13.79 11.92
C ARG A 33 -2.22 13.73 10.42
N ARG A 34 -1.31 12.85 9.96
CA ARG A 34 -1.06 12.65 8.54
C ARG A 34 -2.30 12.08 7.84
N TYR A 35 -3.00 11.14 8.48
CA TYR A 35 -4.25 10.59 7.96
C TYR A 35 -5.30 11.68 7.74
N ARG A 36 -5.53 12.53 8.75
CA ARG A 36 -6.48 13.65 8.67
C ARG A 36 -6.19 14.55 7.47
N MET A 37 -4.96 15.04 7.35
CA MET A 37 -4.56 15.91 6.25
C MET A 37 -4.64 15.22 4.88
N ALA A 38 -4.38 13.90 4.84
CA ALA A 38 -4.40 13.15 3.59
C ALA A 38 -5.80 12.84 3.08
N TYR A 39 -6.75 12.56 3.97
CA TYR A 39 -8.02 11.95 3.62
C TYR A 39 -9.25 12.76 4.05
N LEU A 40 -9.18 13.56 5.12
CA LEU A 40 -10.35 14.21 5.72
C LEU A 40 -10.39 15.72 5.49
N ASP A 41 -9.28 16.44 5.65
CA ASP A 41 -9.27 17.91 5.57
C ASP A 41 -9.75 18.43 4.20
N ARG A 42 -10.64 19.42 4.21
CA ARG A 42 -11.19 20.09 3.02
C ARG A 42 -11.19 21.62 3.22
N PRO A 43 -10.52 22.41 2.34
CA PRO A 43 -9.67 21.96 1.24
C PRO A 43 -8.43 21.19 1.73
N ALA A 44 -7.96 20.24 0.93
CA ALA A 44 -6.81 19.43 1.30
C ALA A 44 -5.53 20.30 1.38
N PRO A 45 -4.72 20.19 2.45
CA PRO A 45 -3.43 20.86 2.54
C PRO A 45 -2.51 20.49 1.39
N LYS A 46 -1.63 21.41 1.00
CA LYS A 46 -0.68 21.16 -0.09
C LYS A 46 0.30 20.07 0.34
N ARG A 47 0.44 19.04 -0.49
CA ARG A 47 1.46 18.00 -0.31
C ARG A 47 2.80 18.51 -0.81
N GLY A 48 3.87 17.98 -0.23
CA GLY A 48 5.22 18.09 -0.77
C GLY A 48 5.32 17.49 -2.16
N GLY A 49 6.45 17.76 -2.82
CA GLY A 49 6.76 17.17 -4.12
C GLY A 49 6.90 15.65 -4.06
N ALA A 50 6.93 15.02 -5.23
CA ALA A 50 7.14 13.58 -5.35
C ALA A 50 8.52 13.17 -4.80
N TRP A 51 8.57 12.00 -4.16
CA TRP A 51 9.80 11.36 -3.71
C TRP A 51 10.33 10.40 -4.78
N ALA A 52 11.62 10.48 -5.08
CA ALA A 52 12.22 9.71 -6.19
C ALA A 52 12.05 8.19 -6.00
N ASN A 53 12.14 7.68 -4.77
CA ASN A 53 11.94 6.26 -4.48
C ASN A 53 10.48 5.80 -4.72
N ALA A 54 9.50 6.66 -4.42
CA ALA A 54 8.09 6.39 -4.72
C ALA A 54 7.82 6.42 -6.23
N THR A 55 8.40 7.40 -6.93
CA THR A 55 8.37 7.47 -8.40
C THR A 55 8.98 6.21 -9.02
N LEU A 56 10.17 5.81 -8.57
CA LEU A 56 10.88 4.61 -9.03
C LEU A 56 10.05 3.33 -8.82
N GLY A 57 9.46 3.17 -7.64
CA GLY A 57 8.55 2.06 -7.35
C GLY A 57 7.36 2.03 -8.30
N ALA A 58 6.67 3.16 -8.48
CA ALA A 58 5.54 3.25 -9.39
C ALA A 58 5.92 2.91 -10.85
N VAL A 59 7.08 3.35 -11.33
CA VAL A 59 7.59 3.00 -12.66
C VAL A 59 7.77 1.49 -12.80
N VAL A 60 8.40 0.84 -11.81
CA VAL A 60 8.66 -0.62 -11.83
C VAL A 60 7.35 -1.42 -11.82
N HIS A 61 6.40 -1.05 -10.95
CA HIS A 61 5.09 -1.73 -10.90
C HIS A 61 4.34 -1.58 -12.22
N ASN A 62 4.29 -0.38 -12.79
CA ASN A 62 3.63 -0.13 -14.07
C ASN A 62 4.31 -0.88 -15.23
N ALA A 63 5.63 -0.99 -15.23
CA ALA A 63 6.37 -1.74 -16.24
C ALA A 63 6.08 -3.25 -16.14
N LEU A 64 6.10 -3.82 -14.93
CA LEU A 64 5.79 -5.23 -14.70
C LEU A 64 4.32 -5.55 -15.02
N LYS A 65 3.40 -4.65 -14.68
CA LYS A 65 2.00 -4.74 -15.10
C LYS A 65 1.88 -4.87 -16.60
N ALA A 66 2.41 -3.89 -17.31
CA ALA A 66 2.32 -3.84 -18.76
C ALA A 66 3.08 -5.00 -19.42
N TYR A 67 4.10 -5.56 -18.77
CA TYR A 67 4.79 -6.77 -19.23
C TYR A 67 3.89 -8.00 -19.18
N PHE A 68 3.20 -8.23 -18.06
CA PHE A 68 2.28 -9.37 -17.93
C PHE A 68 0.98 -9.19 -18.73
N GLU A 69 0.63 -7.98 -19.13
CA GLU A 69 -0.48 -7.71 -20.06
C GLU A 69 -0.11 -8.03 -21.53
N LEU A 70 1.18 -8.18 -21.87
CA LEU A 70 1.59 -8.60 -23.21
C LEU A 70 1.14 -10.05 -23.49
N PRO A 71 0.85 -10.37 -24.78
CA PRO A 71 0.77 -11.76 -25.23
C PRO A 71 2.01 -12.56 -24.83
N ARG A 72 1.84 -13.83 -24.47
CA ARG A 72 2.93 -14.66 -23.91
C ARG A 72 4.15 -14.75 -24.81
N ASP A 73 3.95 -14.94 -26.10
CA ASP A 73 4.99 -14.99 -27.15
C ASP A 73 5.79 -13.70 -27.29
N GLN A 74 5.26 -12.60 -26.74
CA GLN A 74 5.92 -11.30 -26.74
C GLN A 74 6.68 -11.04 -25.44
N ARG A 75 6.53 -11.84 -24.39
CA ARG A 75 7.14 -11.60 -23.08
C ARG A 75 8.63 -11.96 -23.10
N THR A 76 9.46 -10.98 -23.46
CA THR A 76 10.93 -11.10 -23.49
C THR A 76 11.56 -10.11 -22.51
N PRO A 77 12.73 -10.43 -21.92
CA PRO A 77 13.44 -9.52 -21.03
C PRO A 77 13.71 -8.14 -21.66
N GLN A 78 14.06 -8.09 -22.94
CA GLN A 78 14.31 -6.84 -23.67
C GLN A 78 13.05 -5.97 -23.78
N ARG A 79 11.87 -6.58 -23.94
CA ARG A 79 10.61 -5.83 -23.91
C ARG A 79 10.28 -5.29 -22.52
N ALA A 80 10.68 -6.00 -21.47
CA ALA A 80 10.49 -5.55 -20.10
C ALA A 80 11.33 -4.28 -19.81
N GLU A 81 12.57 -4.21 -20.32
CA GLU A 81 13.38 -2.98 -20.25
C GLU A 81 12.77 -1.80 -21.01
N LEU A 82 12.23 -2.06 -22.20
CA LEU A 82 11.54 -1.03 -22.99
C LEU A 82 10.29 -0.51 -22.28
N LEU A 83 9.60 -1.37 -21.54
CA LEU A 83 8.45 -0.99 -20.72
C LEU A 83 8.83 -0.06 -19.57
N VAL A 84 9.95 -0.31 -18.89
CA VAL A 84 10.49 0.64 -17.90
C VAL A 84 10.75 2.00 -18.54
N HIS A 85 11.36 2.03 -19.72
CA HIS A 85 11.58 3.28 -20.45
C HIS A 85 10.26 4.02 -20.77
N ARG A 86 9.25 3.31 -21.26
CA ARG A 86 7.93 3.90 -21.58
C ARG A 86 7.20 4.43 -20.35
N CYS A 87 7.30 3.72 -19.23
CA CYS A 87 6.65 4.12 -17.98
C CYS A 87 7.44 5.17 -17.20
N TRP A 88 8.66 5.53 -17.64
CA TRP A 88 9.59 6.34 -16.86
C TRP A 88 9.02 7.71 -16.48
N LYS A 89 9.28 8.10 -15.23
CA LYS A 89 9.00 9.41 -14.65
C LYS A 89 10.22 9.84 -13.85
N SER A 90 10.56 11.13 -13.91
CA SER A 90 11.74 11.71 -13.25
C SER A 90 11.37 12.57 -12.05
N ASP A 91 10.12 12.54 -11.59
CA ASP A 91 9.66 13.32 -10.45
C ASP A 91 10.40 12.94 -9.17
N GLY A 92 10.92 13.94 -8.46
CA GLY A 92 11.65 13.79 -7.20
C GLY A 92 13.15 13.51 -7.34
N PHE A 93 13.65 13.22 -8.54
CA PHE A 93 15.10 13.08 -8.77
C PHE A 93 15.80 14.44 -8.75
N ALA A 94 17.08 14.45 -8.37
CA ALA A 94 17.90 15.66 -8.27
C ALA A 94 18.09 16.35 -9.62
N ASP A 95 18.39 15.55 -10.65
CA ASP A 95 18.70 16.01 -12.01
C ASP A 95 18.46 14.88 -13.03
N SER A 96 18.70 15.19 -14.31
CA SER A 96 18.57 14.24 -15.41
C SER A 96 19.58 13.09 -15.37
N GLU A 97 20.76 13.29 -14.77
CA GLU A 97 21.81 12.29 -14.70
C GLU A 97 21.43 11.20 -13.69
N GLN A 98 21.03 11.60 -12.47
CA GLN A 98 20.50 10.70 -11.46
C GLN A 98 19.26 9.95 -11.96
N ALA A 99 18.33 10.66 -12.62
CA ALA A 99 17.16 10.01 -13.22
C ALA A 99 17.57 8.97 -14.29
N ALA A 100 18.52 9.28 -15.16
CA ALA A 100 18.99 8.34 -16.18
C ALA A 100 19.70 7.12 -15.56
N GLU A 101 20.46 7.29 -14.48
CA GLU A 101 21.10 6.20 -13.75
C GLU A 101 20.07 5.24 -13.16
N HIS A 102 19.09 5.76 -12.42
CA HIS A 102 18.05 4.94 -11.81
C HIS A 102 17.13 4.30 -12.84
N ARG A 103 16.93 4.92 -14.01
CA ARG A 103 16.24 4.27 -15.14
C ARG A 103 16.98 3.04 -15.62
N ARG A 104 18.28 3.16 -15.88
CA ARG A 104 19.12 2.01 -16.27
C ARG A 104 19.10 0.92 -15.21
N ARG A 105 19.08 1.31 -13.93
CA ARG A 105 18.99 0.37 -12.81
C ARG A 105 17.66 -0.38 -12.78
N ALA A 106 16.53 0.33 -12.90
CA ALA A 106 15.21 -0.27 -12.97
C ALA A 106 15.03 -1.19 -14.19
N GLN A 107 15.62 -0.82 -15.35
CA GLN A 107 15.65 -1.68 -16.53
C GLN A 107 16.33 -3.01 -16.23
N ARG A 108 17.52 -2.99 -15.62
CA ARG A 108 18.22 -4.23 -15.21
C ARG A 108 17.40 -5.04 -14.21
N TRP A 109 16.85 -4.41 -13.18
CA TRP A 109 16.03 -5.11 -12.19
C TRP A 109 14.85 -5.85 -12.82
N VAL A 110 14.11 -5.18 -13.71
CA VAL A 110 12.96 -5.79 -14.38
C VAL A 110 13.40 -6.86 -15.37
N HIS A 111 14.48 -6.63 -16.13
CA HIS A 111 15.09 -7.62 -17.02
C HIS A 111 15.45 -8.90 -16.27
N ASP A 112 16.24 -8.79 -15.21
CA ASP A 112 16.76 -9.92 -14.45
C ASP A 112 15.61 -10.67 -13.77
N TYR A 113 14.66 -9.93 -13.21
CA TYR A 113 13.48 -10.49 -12.59
C TYR A 113 12.65 -11.34 -13.55
N VAL A 114 12.33 -10.82 -14.74
CA VAL A 114 11.51 -11.60 -15.70
C VAL A 114 12.30 -12.72 -16.36
N SER A 115 13.62 -12.61 -16.46
CA SER A 115 14.51 -13.66 -16.98
C SER A 115 14.57 -14.88 -16.05
N ALA A 116 14.38 -14.68 -14.74
CA ALA A 116 14.36 -15.75 -13.75
C ALA A 116 12.99 -16.48 -13.67
N LEU A 117 11.95 -15.98 -14.33
CA LEU A 117 10.63 -16.63 -14.34
C LEU A 117 10.60 -17.79 -15.34
N PRO A 118 9.81 -18.85 -15.07
CA PRO A 118 9.53 -19.87 -16.08
C PRO A 118 8.96 -19.26 -17.37
N ALA A 119 9.35 -19.78 -18.52
CA ALA A 119 8.97 -19.23 -19.83
C ALA A 119 7.44 -19.24 -20.06
N ASP A 120 6.73 -20.20 -19.47
CA ASP A 120 5.28 -20.37 -19.54
C ASP A 120 4.53 -19.73 -18.36
N PHE A 121 5.24 -19.03 -17.48
CA PHE A 121 4.66 -18.39 -16.31
C PHE A 121 3.60 -17.36 -16.70
N THR A 122 2.44 -17.44 -16.05
CA THR A 122 1.40 -16.43 -16.16
C THR A 122 0.69 -16.28 -14.82
N PRO A 123 0.66 -15.07 -14.27
CA PRO A 123 -0.11 -14.82 -13.05
C PRO A 123 -1.61 -14.91 -13.30
N VAL A 124 -2.35 -15.21 -12.24
CA VAL A 124 -3.82 -15.19 -12.21
C VAL A 124 -4.34 -13.76 -12.36
N ALA A 125 -3.67 -12.79 -11.72
CA ALA A 125 -4.01 -11.38 -11.81
C ALA A 125 -2.78 -10.48 -11.60
N VAL A 126 -2.81 -9.29 -12.19
CA VAL A 126 -1.76 -8.26 -12.03
C VAL A 126 -2.41 -6.90 -11.86
N GLU A 127 -1.94 -6.12 -10.90
CA GLU A 127 -2.43 -4.76 -10.56
C GLU A 127 -3.96 -4.69 -10.46
N ARG A 128 -4.56 -5.73 -9.85
CA ARG A 128 -6.00 -5.92 -9.79
C ARG A 128 -6.57 -5.34 -8.50
N TRP A 129 -7.66 -4.59 -8.63
CA TRP A 129 -8.45 -4.16 -7.47
C TRP A 129 -9.20 -5.35 -6.89
N VAL A 130 -9.03 -5.57 -5.58
CA VAL A 130 -9.76 -6.55 -4.79
C VAL A 130 -10.56 -5.82 -3.72
N SER A 131 -11.75 -6.34 -3.42
CA SER A 131 -12.62 -5.79 -2.38
C SER A 131 -13.45 -6.92 -1.82
N ALA A 132 -13.38 -7.13 -0.51
CA ALA A 132 -14.12 -8.20 0.15
C ALA A 132 -14.41 -7.84 1.61
N PRO A 133 -15.54 -8.33 2.17
CA PRO A 133 -15.75 -8.29 3.60
C PRO A 133 -14.75 -9.21 4.31
N VAL A 134 -14.10 -8.69 5.35
CA VAL A 134 -13.13 -9.37 6.21
C VAL A 134 -13.51 -9.02 7.65
N GLY A 135 -14.25 -9.92 8.32
CA GLY A 135 -14.84 -9.62 9.62
C GLY A 135 -15.73 -8.37 9.58
N GLU A 136 -15.41 -7.37 10.40
CA GLU A 136 -16.21 -6.13 10.55
C GLU A 136 -15.81 -5.00 9.58
N ILE A 137 -14.86 -5.27 8.67
CA ILE A 137 -14.39 -4.31 7.67
C ILE A 137 -14.63 -4.80 6.24
N ILE A 138 -14.62 -3.86 5.30
CA ILE A 138 -14.42 -4.15 3.87
C ILE A 138 -12.97 -3.82 3.55
N ALA A 139 -12.15 -4.85 3.38
CA ALA A 139 -10.77 -4.70 2.96
C ALA A 139 -10.72 -4.54 1.44
N GLU A 140 -10.14 -3.43 0.98
CA GLU A 140 -9.97 -3.18 -0.44
C GLU A 140 -8.60 -2.60 -0.78
N GLY A 141 -8.18 -2.80 -2.03
CA GLY A 141 -6.94 -2.25 -2.52
C GLY A 141 -6.49 -2.92 -3.79
N ARG A 142 -5.30 -2.53 -4.24
CA ARG A 142 -4.71 -3.03 -5.47
C ARG A 142 -3.58 -3.99 -5.10
N VAL A 143 -3.72 -5.23 -5.57
CA VAL A 143 -2.69 -6.27 -5.43
C VAL A 143 -1.76 -6.19 -6.64
N ASP A 144 -0.44 -6.16 -6.40
CA ASP A 144 0.53 -6.08 -7.49
C ASP A 144 0.45 -7.31 -8.39
N ARG A 145 0.48 -8.51 -7.81
CA ARG A 145 0.33 -9.76 -8.55
C ARG A 145 -0.27 -10.89 -7.69
N VAL A 146 -1.08 -11.73 -8.33
CA VAL A 146 -1.58 -12.99 -7.76
C VAL A 146 -1.09 -14.14 -8.63
N ASP A 147 -0.34 -15.06 -8.05
CA ASP A 147 0.14 -16.26 -8.72
C ASP A 147 -0.72 -17.47 -8.35
N GLU A 148 -0.58 -18.54 -9.12
CA GLU A 148 -1.08 -19.87 -8.77
C GLU A 148 0.09 -20.84 -8.75
N ARG A 149 0.18 -21.64 -7.67
CA ARG A 149 1.20 -22.68 -7.47
C ARG A 149 0.54 -23.88 -6.82
N ASP A 150 0.61 -25.03 -7.47
CA ASP A 150 0.02 -26.29 -6.97
C ASP A 150 -1.45 -26.17 -6.53
N GLY A 151 -2.22 -25.36 -7.27
CA GLY A 151 -3.65 -25.11 -7.02
C GLY A 151 -3.96 -24.06 -5.95
N GLU A 152 -2.95 -23.56 -5.22
CA GLU A 152 -3.09 -22.48 -4.24
C GLU A 152 -2.68 -21.12 -4.82
N LEU A 153 -3.38 -20.07 -4.39
CA LEU A 153 -3.07 -18.70 -4.78
C LEU A 153 -2.00 -18.11 -3.87
N VAL A 154 -1.14 -17.28 -4.45
CA VAL A 154 -0.05 -16.58 -3.74
C VAL A 154 -0.14 -15.09 -4.02
N ILE A 155 -0.18 -14.28 -2.96
CA ILE A 155 -0.08 -12.83 -3.10
C ILE A 155 1.38 -12.46 -3.27
N VAL A 156 1.69 -11.69 -4.31
CA VAL A 156 3.02 -11.16 -4.57
C VAL A 156 2.95 -9.64 -4.57
N ASP A 157 3.86 -9.03 -3.82
CA ASP A 157 4.07 -7.58 -3.80
C ASP A 157 5.53 -7.26 -4.18
N TYR A 158 5.70 -6.25 -5.02
CA TYR A 158 6.98 -5.81 -5.53
C TYR A 158 7.60 -4.74 -4.64
N LYS A 159 8.89 -4.90 -4.35
CA LYS A 159 9.65 -3.93 -3.55
C LYS A 159 10.89 -3.47 -4.28
N THR A 160 11.05 -2.15 -4.35
CA THR A 160 12.19 -1.43 -4.94
C THR A 160 12.98 -0.62 -3.91
N GLY A 161 12.78 -0.94 -2.63
CA GLY A 161 13.42 -0.23 -1.52
C GLY A 161 14.94 -0.42 -1.51
N ARG A 162 15.63 0.34 -0.66
CA ARG A 162 17.09 0.27 -0.56
C ARG A 162 17.59 -0.93 0.24
N HIS A 163 16.79 -1.42 1.19
CA HIS A 163 17.20 -2.50 2.09
C HIS A 163 16.51 -3.80 1.67
N GLY A 164 17.24 -4.91 1.80
CA GLY A 164 16.66 -6.24 1.69
C GLY A 164 15.56 -6.48 2.75
N LEU A 165 14.69 -7.43 2.45
CA LEU A 165 13.51 -7.74 3.25
C LEU A 165 13.77 -8.95 4.14
N ARG A 166 13.16 -8.93 5.32
CA ARG A 166 13.19 -10.00 6.33
C ARG A 166 11.87 -10.75 6.31
N VAL A 167 11.90 -12.02 6.73
CA VAL A 167 10.68 -12.85 6.82
C VAL A 167 9.58 -12.16 7.63
N ASP A 168 9.94 -11.43 8.69
CA ASP A 168 9.00 -10.66 9.50
C ASP A 168 8.29 -9.54 8.74
N ASP A 169 8.87 -9.01 7.65
CA ASP A 169 8.22 -8.01 6.80
C ASP A 169 7.04 -8.63 6.05
N ALA A 170 7.17 -9.87 5.56
CA ALA A 170 6.07 -10.59 4.92
C ALA A 170 5.04 -11.06 5.95
N LYS A 171 5.52 -11.69 7.04
CA LYS A 171 4.68 -12.24 8.13
C LYS A 171 3.78 -11.20 8.79
N ASN A 172 4.30 -10.00 9.05
CA ASN A 172 3.57 -8.97 9.80
C ASN A 172 2.93 -7.90 8.89
N SER A 173 2.98 -8.10 7.56
CA SER A 173 2.39 -7.15 6.61
C SER A 173 0.87 -7.20 6.63
N LEU A 174 0.28 -6.16 7.20
CA LEU A 174 -1.17 -5.96 7.20
C LEU A 174 -1.72 -5.91 5.77
N ALA A 175 -0.97 -5.33 4.83
CA ALA A 175 -1.38 -5.25 3.43
C ALA A 175 -1.50 -6.64 2.79
N LEU A 176 -0.45 -7.46 2.92
CA LEU A 176 -0.41 -8.80 2.35
C LEU A 176 -1.47 -9.71 2.96
N GLY A 177 -1.64 -9.69 4.29
CA GLY A 177 -2.67 -10.49 4.97
C GLY A 177 -4.09 -10.10 4.54
N LEU A 178 -4.39 -8.80 4.46
CA LEU A 178 -5.68 -8.31 3.97
C LEU A 178 -5.93 -8.71 2.51
N TYR A 179 -4.91 -8.63 1.64
CA TYR A 179 -5.02 -9.08 0.26
C TYR A 179 -5.24 -10.58 0.15
N ALA A 180 -4.54 -11.40 0.95
CA ALA A 180 -4.74 -12.84 0.98
C ALA A 180 -6.18 -13.20 1.38
N MET A 181 -6.71 -12.56 2.44
CA MET A 181 -8.10 -12.73 2.86
C MET A 181 -9.10 -12.28 1.79
N ALA A 182 -8.88 -11.12 1.17
CA ALA A 182 -9.76 -10.60 0.14
C ALA A 182 -9.78 -11.49 -1.11
N VAL A 183 -8.60 -11.89 -1.61
CA VAL A 183 -8.46 -12.79 -2.76
C VAL A 183 -9.07 -14.15 -2.48
N ARG A 184 -8.83 -14.74 -1.30
CA ARG A 184 -9.46 -15.99 -0.86
C ARG A 184 -10.98 -15.90 -0.91
N LYS A 185 -11.56 -14.79 -0.43
CA LYS A 185 -13.01 -14.57 -0.41
C LYS A 185 -13.58 -14.35 -1.81
N THR A 186 -12.93 -13.52 -2.63
CA THR A 186 -13.39 -13.16 -3.98
C THR A 186 -13.29 -14.35 -4.94
N LEU A 187 -12.18 -15.08 -4.94
CA LEU A 187 -11.93 -16.17 -5.88
C LEU A 187 -12.36 -17.54 -5.35
N ARG A 188 -12.74 -17.65 -4.07
CA ARG A 188 -13.15 -18.91 -3.40
C ARG A 188 -12.09 -20.02 -3.52
N ARG A 189 -10.82 -19.63 -3.49
CA ARG A 189 -9.66 -20.52 -3.56
C ARG A 189 -8.75 -20.29 -2.36
N ARG A 190 -7.93 -21.29 -2.00
CA ARG A 190 -6.94 -21.13 -0.92
C ARG A 190 -5.92 -20.06 -1.30
N CYS A 191 -5.60 -19.19 -0.34
CA CYS A 191 -4.64 -18.11 -0.50
C CYS A 191 -4.05 -17.79 0.88
N ASN A 192 -3.01 -18.52 1.27
CA ASN A 192 -2.37 -18.37 2.58
C ASN A 192 -0.93 -17.87 2.47
N ARG A 193 -0.28 -18.12 1.33
CA ARG A 193 1.09 -17.70 1.07
C ARG A 193 1.14 -16.27 0.55
N VAL A 194 2.05 -15.49 1.12
CA VAL A 194 2.33 -14.12 0.71
C VAL A 194 3.83 -13.96 0.48
N GLU A 195 4.19 -13.17 -0.52
CA GLU A 195 5.58 -12.96 -0.92
C GLU A 195 5.88 -11.49 -1.19
N LEU A 196 7.07 -11.09 -0.77
CA LEU A 196 7.68 -9.82 -1.13
C LEU A 196 8.85 -10.12 -2.07
N HIS A 197 8.76 -9.60 -3.28
CA HIS A 197 9.80 -9.78 -4.29
C HIS A 197 10.63 -8.50 -4.32
N HIS A 198 11.88 -8.59 -3.84
CA HIS A 198 12.78 -7.44 -3.78
C HIS A 198 13.58 -7.35 -5.08
N LEU A 199 13.12 -6.51 -6.00
CA LEU A 199 13.69 -6.36 -7.34
C LEU A 199 15.18 -5.98 -7.34
N PRO A 200 15.68 -5.10 -6.44
CA PRO A 200 17.08 -4.73 -6.45
C PRO A 200 18.06 -5.88 -6.16
N THR A 201 17.67 -6.84 -5.31
CA THR A 201 18.53 -7.96 -4.91
C THR A 201 18.10 -9.29 -5.53
N GLY A 202 16.96 -9.34 -6.21
CA GLY A 202 16.35 -10.57 -6.73
C GLY A 202 15.82 -11.52 -5.63
N THR A 203 15.85 -11.12 -4.36
CA THR A 203 15.46 -12.00 -3.25
C THR A 203 13.94 -12.04 -3.08
N VAL A 204 13.40 -13.25 -2.85
CA VAL A 204 11.99 -13.45 -2.49
C VAL A 204 11.90 -13.78 -1.01
N THR A 205 11.14 -12.97 -0.28
CA THR A 205 10.78 -13.24 1.11
C THR A 205 9.36 -13.72 1.17
N ALA A 206 9.11 -14.88 1.76
CA ALA A 206 7.80 -15.51 1.79
C ALA A 206 7.35 -15.84 3.21
N TRP A 207 6.04 -15.88 3.40
CA TRP A 207 5.42 -16.38 4.62
C TRP A 207 4.12 -17.12 4.29
N ASP A 208 3.92 -18.27 4.94
CA ASP A 208 2.69 -19.05 4.86
C ASP A 208 1.86 -18.80 6.11
N HIS A 209 0.72 -18.13 5.95
CA HIS A 209 -0.14 -17.82 7.07
C HIS A 209 -0.99 -19.02 7.52
N THR A 210 -1.07 -19.23 8.84
CA THR A 210 -2.14 -20.03 9.45
C THR A 210 -3.42 -19.22 9.57
N ALA A 211 -4.54 -19.89 9.86
CA ALA A 211 -5.82 -19.22 10.12
C ALA A 211 -5.69 -18.22 11.29
N GLU A 212 -5.02 -18.62 12.37
CA GLU A 212 -4.79 -17.80 13.57
C GLU A 212 -3.95 -16.57 13.24
N SER A 213 -2.91 -16.72 12.40
CA SER A 213 -2.07 -15.59 12.02
C SER A 213 -2.79 -14.57 11.12
N LEU A 214 -3.68 -15.03 10.24
CA LEU A 214 -4.56 -14.13 9.46
C LEU A 214 -5.58 -13.45 10.37
N ASP A 215 -6.09 -14.17 11.35
CA ASP A 215 -7.06 -13.64 12.30
C ASP A 215 -6.46 -12.50 13.13
N GLY A 216 -5.22 -12.65 13.63
CA GLY A 216 -4.52 -11.56 14.31
C GLY A 216 -4.27 -10.33 13.42
N LEU A 217 -4.07 -10.51 12.11
CA LEU A 217 -3.99 -9.39 11.17
C LEU A 217 -5.36 -8.75 10.92
N ARG A 218 -6.43 -9.54 10.84
CA ARG A 218 -7.82 -9.05 10.76
C ARG A 218 -8.17 -8.20 11.97
N GLU A 219 -7.98 -8.72 13.18
CA GLU A 219 -8.28 -8.00 14.43
C GLU A 219 -7.50 -6.69 14.54
N ARG A 220 -6.22 -6.70 14.13
CA ARG A 220 -5.42 -5.48 14.06
C ARG A 220 -5.99 -4.46 13.07
N ALA A 221 -6.47 -4.91 11.91
CA ALA A 221 -7.08 -4.04 10.90
C ALA A 221 -8.42 -3.45 11.40
N GLU A 222 -9.26 -4.27 12.02
CA GLU A 222 -10.54 -3.87 12.61
C GLU A 222 -10.34 -2.84 13.72
N ARG A 223 -9.40 -3.06 14.65
CA ARG A 223 -9.07 -2.07 15.68
C ARG A 223 -8.65 -0.73 15.08
N LEU A 224 -7.75 -0.74 14.09
CA LEU A 224 -7.34 0.51 13.42
C LEU A 224 -8.50 1.17 12.66
N ALA A 225 -9.42 0.38 12.10
CA ALA A 225 -10.61 0.89 11.43
C ALA A 225 -11.57 1.55 12.42
N GLY A 226 -11.78 0.94 13.59
CA GLY A 226 -12.56 1.51 14.70
C GLY A 226 -11.97 2.83 15.19
N GLU A 227 -10.65 2.87 15.47
CA GLU A 227 -9.96 4.12 15.84
C GLU A 227 -10.14 5.24 14.81
N ILE A 228 -10.07 4.90 13.51
CA ILE A 228 -10.29 5.86 12.42
C ILE A 228 -11.74 6.36 12.41
N GLN A 229 -12.70 5.45 12.60
CA GLN A 229 -14.13 5.78 12.57
C GLN A 229 -14.48 6.69 13.74
N GLU A 230 -14.09 6.32 14.97
CA GLU A 230 -14.27 7.14 16.18
C GLU A 230 -13.69 8.54 16.02
N ALA A 231 -12.46 8.66 15.50
CA ALA A 231 -11.83 9.95 15.28
C ALA A 231 -12.52 10.78 14.18
N THR A 232 -13.05 10.13 13.15
CA THR A 232 -13.80 10.79 12.08
C THR A 232 -15.15 11.28 12.60
N ASP A 233 -15.86 10.47 13.38
CA ASP A 233 -17.14 10.85 14.00
C ASP A 233 -16.97 12.00 14.99
N ALA A 234 -15.88 11.99 15.76
CA ALA A 234 -15.51 13.10 16.64
C ALA A 234 -15.23 14.40 15.86
N LEU A 235 -14.58 14.29 14.68
CA LEU A 235 -14.34 15.45 13.80
C LEU A 235 -15.66 16.01 13.25
N ASP A 236 -16.57 15.16 12.82
CA ASP A 236 -17.86 15.55 12.22
C ASP A 236 -18.82 16.12 13.27
N SER A 237 -18.76 15.63 14.51
CA SER A 237 -19.62 16.07 15.62
C SER A 237 -19.12 17.36 16.29
N ALA A 238 -17.85 17.71 16.12
CA ALA A 238 -17.25 18.87 16.77
C ALA A 238 -17.28 20.11 15.88
N ASN A 239 -17.94 21.19 16.36
CA ASN A 239 -17.80 22.55 15.81
C ASN A 239 -16.46 23.24 16.20
N ALA A 240 -15.54 22.53 16.88
CA ALA A 240 -14.36 23.13 17.51
C ALA A 240 -13.05 22.42 17.12
N ASN A 241 -12.02 23.22 16.82
CA ASN A 241 -10.68 22.75 16.45
C ASN A 241 -10.00 21.88 17.52
N ASP A 242 -10.36 22.05 18.79
CA ASP A 242 -9.67 21.37 19.91
C ASP A 242 -9.94 19.85 19.93
N VAL A 243 -11.16 19.42 19.62
CA VAL A 243 -11.51 17.98 19.50
C VAL A 243 -10.75 17.33 18.35
N ALA A 244 -10.53 18.09 17.27
CA ALA A 244 -9.79 17.62 16.11
C ALA A 244 -8.27 17.49 16.37
N GLU A 245 -7.75 18.17 17.40
CA GLU A 245 -6.37 17.98 17.84
C GLU A 245 -6.19 16.69 18.64
N GLU A 246 -7.12 16.43 19.56
CA GLU A 246 -7.12 15.23 20.42
C GLU A 246 -7.41 13.95 19.63
N ALA A 247 -8.38 13.96 18.72
CA ALA A 247 -8.74 12.81 17.89
C ALA A 247 -7.65 12.44 16.86
N PHE A 248 -6.80 13.41 16.46
CA PHE A 248 -5.76 13.19 15.45
C PHE A 248 -4.37 13.59 15.99
N PRO A 249 -3.85 12.89 17.01
CA PRO A 249 -2.59 13.24 17.63
C PRO A 249 -1.43 13.13 16.65
N VAL A 250 -0.43 14.00 16.80
CA VAL A 250 0.82 13.90 16.05
C VAL A 250 1.70 12.82 16.65
N ARG A 251 2.02 11.80 15.85
CA ARG A 251 3.04 10.79 16.16
C ARG A 251 4.33 11.12 15.42
N THR A 252 5.35 11.51 16.17
CA THR A 252 6.66 11.91 15.65
C THR A 252 7.61 10.72 15.53
N GLY A 253 8.51 10.75 14.56
CA GLY A 253 9.54 9.75 14.33
C GLY A 253 10.35 10.08 13.06
N PRO A 254 11.27 9.20 12.62
CA PRO A 254 12.06 9.42 11.42
C PRO A 254 11.20 9.73 10.19
N HIS A 255 9.99 9.15 10.09
CA HIS A 255 9.05 9.39 9.01
C HIS A 255 8.61 10.84 8.84
N CYS A 256 8.78 11.68 9.87
CA CYS A 256 8.55 13.12 9.75
C CYS A 256 9.52 13.80 8.77
N SER A 257 10.67 13.20 8.49
CA SER A 257 11.63 13.68 7.49
C SER A 257 11.16 13.57 6.05
N TRP A 258 10.23 12.64 5.77
CA TRP A 258 9.69 12.41 4.44
C TRP A 258 8.15 12.44 4.38
N CYS A 259 7.54 13.08 5.37
CA CYS A 259 6.08 13.25 5.39
C CYS A 259 5.67 14.30 4.35
N ASP A 260 4.74 13.95 3.47
CA ASP A 260 4.21 14.86 2.43
C ASP A 260 3.57 16.13 3.00
N PHE A 261 3.22 16.15 4.29
CA PHE A 261 2.59 17.28 4.95
C PHE A 261 3.51 17.98 5.96
N ARG A 262 4.82 17.73 5.89
CA ARG A 262 5.81 18.32 6.79
C ARG A 262 5.70 19.84 6.88
N ALA A 263 5.46 20.52 5.76
CA ALA A 263 5.27 21.98 5.71
C ALA A 263 4.11 22.49 6.58
N HIS A 264 3.15 21.63 6.92
CA HIS A 264 1.96 21.93 7.70
C HIS A 264 2.02 21.38 9.15
N CYS A 265 3.17 20.85 9.60
CA CYS A 265 3.28 20.19 10.90
C CYS A 265 4.55 20.59 11.66
N THR A 266 4.43 21.60 12.55
CA THR A 266 5.54 22.11 13.37
C THR A 266 6.20 21.02 14.22
N ARG A 267 5.40 20.16 14.87
CA ARG A 267 5.93 19.04 15.68
C ARG A 267 6.76 18.07 14.83
N GLY A 268 6.34 17.80 13.60
CA GLY A 268 7.11 16.97 12.66
C GLY A 268 8.39 17.65 12.18
N GLN A 269 8.34 18.98 11.95
CA GLN A 269 9.52 19.77 11.58
C GLN A 269 10.59 19.74 12.68
N GLN A 270 10.19 19.87 13.93
CA GLN A 270 11.08 19.82 15.10
C GLN A 270 11.63 18.41 15.36
N ALA A 271 10.87 17.37 15.07
CA ALA A 271 11.22 16.00 15.45
C ALA A 271 12.24 15.31 14.52
N ALA A 272 12.40 15.76 13.28
CA ALA A 272 13.27 15.11 12.30
C ALA A 272 13.77 16.12 11.27
N PRO A 273 14.96 15.93 10.65
CA PRO A 273 15.50 16.83 9.63
C PRO A 273 14.67 16.82 8.35
N ASP A 274 14.77 17.88 7.53
CA ASP A 274 14.15 17.91 6.20
C ASP A 274 15.03 17.18 5.19
N LEU A 275 14.51 16.12 4.59
CA LEU A 275 15.25 15.34 3.60
C LEU A 275 14.94 15.81 2.18
N ARG A 276 15.96 15.73 1.31
CA ARG A 276 15.77 15.97 -0.12
C ARG A 276 14.90 14.86 -0.73
N PRO A 277 14.08 15.14 -1.75
CA PRO A 277 13.20 14.15 -2.40
C PRO A 277 13.89 12.89 -2.93
N TRP A 278 15.20 12.95 -3.21
CA TRP A 278 16.03 11.83 -3.67
C TRP A 278 16.81 11.12 -2.54
N ALA A 279 16.73 11.57 -1.29
CA ALA A 279 17.51 11.02 -0.17
C ALA A 279 17.09 9.60 0.27
N LEU A 280 15.95 9.11 -0.22
CA LEU A 280 15.44 7.77 0.07
C LEU A 280 15.71 6.77 -1.06
N LEU A 281 16.42 7.19 -2.12
CA LEU A 281 16.94 6.26 -3.10
C LEU A 281 17.95 5.34 -2.43
N GLY A 282 18.01 4.08 -2.89
CA GLY A 282 19.08 3.19 -2.45
C GLY A 282 20.38 3.63 -3.10
N ASP A 283 21.36 3.96 -2.24
CA ASP A 283 22.75 3.96 -2.67
C ASP A 283 23.10 2.52 -3.07
N GLY A 284 23.78 2.38 -4.20
CA GLY A 284 23.99 1.12 -4.92
C GLY A 284 24.40 -0.07 -4.05
#